data_AF-A0A061NIR9-F1
#
_entry.id   AF-A0A061NIR9-F1
#
_cell.length_a   1.000
_cell.length_b   1.000
_cell.length_c   1.000
_cell.angle_alpha   90.00
_cell.angle_beta   90.00
_cell.angle_gamma   90.00
#
_symmetry.space_group_name_H-M   'P 1'
#
loop_
_entity.id
_entity.type
_entity.pdbx_description
1 polymer ?
#
loop_
_entity_poly.entity_id
_entity_poly.type
_entity_poly.pdbx_seq_one_letter_code
_entity_poly.pdbx_strand_id
1 'polypeptide(L)'
;MPRKIDLTGKRYGVLTVTEQAETVNGRIKWLCECECGNIVTVKGIYLTTGETKSCGCLKTKQEQENLRKQYDRKRVNDVAMPLFKGKEPRKDSSTGYRGVSKYYTQSAGNLRYRAWITVKGKRYYKTGFLTAEDAYNNGRLPLEEKYLPKNKAPAN
;
A
#
# COMPACT_ATOMS: atom_id res chain seq x y z
N MET A 1 -9.43 -50.57 -10.00
CA MET A 1 -9.97 -49.22 -9.74
C MET A 1 -8.90 -48.41 -9.03
N PRO A 2 -8.50 -47.23 -9.51
CA PRO A 2 -7.52 -46.41 -8.80
C PRO A 2 -8.07 -45.99 -7.43
N ARG A 3 -7.23 -46.07 -6.38
CA ARG A 3 -7.61 -45.67 -5.02
C ARG A 3 -7.98 -44.19 -5.00
N LYS A 4 -9.20 -43.88 -4.56
CA LYS A 4 -9.63 -42.49 -4.30
C LYS A 4 -8.85 -41.99 -3.09
N ILE A 5 -7.96 -41.02 -3.29
CA ILE A 5 -7.17 -40.44 -2.20
C ILE A 5 -8.05 -39.43 -1.48
N ASP A 6 -8.39 -39.72 -0.23
CA ASP A 6 -9.04 -38.76 0.65
C ASP A 6 -8.00 -37.79 1.23
N LEU A 7 -8.28 -36.49 1.09
CA LEU A 7 -7.45 -35.40 1.57
C LEU A 7 -8.04 -34.69 2.79
N THR A 8 -9.24 -35.07 3.23
CA THR A 8 -9.93 -34.47 4.38
C THR A 8 -9.04 -34.47 5.62
N GLY A 9 -9.00 -33.33 6.33
CA GLY A 9 -8.19 -33.13 7.53
C GLY A 9 -6.69 -32.92 7.28
N LYS A 10 -6.19 -33.07 6.04
CA LYS A 10 -4.77 -32.84 5.73
C LYS A 10 -4.46 -31.37 5.59
N ARG A 11 -3.24 -31.00 5.96
CA ARG A 11 -2.70 -29.65 5.81
C ARG A 11 -1.72 -29.54 4.65
N TYR A 12 -1.83 -28.46 3.90
CA TYR A 12 -0.98 -28.11 2.77
C TYR A 12 -0.56 -26.65 2.88
N GLY A 13 0.64 -26.41 3.41
CA GLY A 13 1.05 -25.06 3.80
C GLY A 13 0.14 -24.52 4.91
N VAL A 14 -0.54 -23.41 4.65
CA VAL A 14 -1.51 -22.78 5.57
C VAL A 14 -2.97 -23.11 5.23
N LEU A 15 -3.19 -24.13 4.39
CA LEU A 15 -4.53 -24.64 4.06
C LEU A 15 -4.78 -25.95 4.82
N THR A 16 -5.95 -26.06 5.42
CA THR A 16 -6.49 -27.31 5.98
C THR A 16 -7.66 -27.76 5.12
N VAL A 17 -7.62 -28.98 4.59
CA VAL A 17 -8.72 -29.53 3.79
C VAL A 17 -9.88 -29.88 4.71
N THR A 18 -11.05 -29.29 4.47
CA THR A 18 -12.24 -29.50 5.29
C THR A 18 -13.15 -30.58 4.71
N GLU A 19 -13.37 -30.57 3.40
CA GLU A 19 -14.26 -31.53 2.75
C GLU A 19 -13.99 -31.67 1.24
N GLN A 20 -14.51 -32.76 0.66
CA GLN A 20 -14.49 -32.96 -0.78
C GLN A 20 -15.57 -32.07 -1.43
N ALA A 21 -15.18 -31.27 -2.41
CA ALA A 21 -16.09 -30.43 -3.18
C ALA A 21 -16.49 -31.12 -4.50
N GLU A 22 -16.93 -30.33 -5.47
CA GLU A 22 -17.29 -30.77 -6.82
C GLU A 22 -16.12 -31.44 -7.57
N THR A 23 -16.46 -32.42 -8.41
CA THR A 23 -15.54 -32.99 -9.39
C THR A 23 -15.79 -32.31 -10.73
N VAL A 24 -14.79 -31.61 -11.26
CA VAL A 24 -14.89 -30.90 -12.55
C VAL A 24 -13.86 -31.47 -13.50
N ASN A 25 -14.30 -31.85 -14.71
CA ASN A 25 -13.44 -32.45 -15.75
C ASN A 25 -12.64 -33.67 -15.24
N GLY A 26 -13.29 -34.54 -14.46
CA GLY A 26 -12.66 -35.74 -13.88
C GLY A 26 -11.65 -35.46 -12.76
N ARG A 27 -11.54 -34.22 -12.27
CA ARG A 27 -10.63 -33.84 -11.18
C ARG A 27 -11.41 -33.44 -9.94
N ILE A 28 -11.10 -34.09 -8.82
CA ILE A 28 -11.70 -33.80 -7.52
C ILE A 28 -11.14 -32.47 -7.01
N LYS A 29 -12.03 -31.55 -6.65
CA LYS A 29 -11.70 -30.36 -5.88
C LYS A 29 -11.99 -30.59 -4.41
N TRP A 30 -11.30 -29.81 -3.58
CA TRP A 30 -11.35 -29.89 -2.13
C TRP A 30 -11.60 -28.50 -1.58
N LEU A 31 -12.55 -28.40 -0.67
CA LEU A 31 -12.76 -27.20 0.12
C LEU A 31 -11.66 -27.14 1.17
N CYS A 32 -10.98 -26.00 1.27
CA CYS A 32 -9.87 -25.80 2.17
C CYS A 32 -10.10 -24.53 2.97
N GLU A 33 -9.90 -24.61 4.28
CA GLU A 33 -9.85 -23.46 5.17
C GLU A 33 -8.41 -22.98 5.30
N CYS A 34 -8.19 -21.69 5.03
CA CYS A 34 -6.89 -21.06 5.17
C CYS A 34 -6.73 -20.51 6.60
N GLU A 35 -5.51 -20.50 7.15
CA GLU A 35 -5.22 -19.88 8.46
C GLU A 35 -5.57 -18.39 8.52
N CYS A 36 -5.73 -17.70 7.38
CA CYS A 36 -6.24 -16.33 7.34
C CYS A 36 -7.78 -16.22 7.45
N GLY A 37 -8.49 -17.33 7.62
CA GLY A 37 -9.95 -17.40 7.76
C GLY A 37 -10.72 -17.50 6.44
N ASN A 38 -10.04 -17.50 5.28
CA ASN A 38 -10.69 -17.62 3.98
C ASN A 38 -10.87 -19.08 3.58
N ILE A 39 -11.99 -19.39 2.95
CA ILE A 39 -12.26 -20.70 2.37
C ILE A 39 -11.98 -20.67 0.87
N VAL A 40 -11.27 -21.66 0.35
CA VAL A 40 -10.93 -21.79 -1.07
C VAL A 40 -11.13 -23.21 -1.57
N THR A 41 -11.56 -23.33 -2.82
CA THR A 41 -11.74 -24.61 -3.49
C THR A 41 -10.53 -24.90 -4.39
N VAL A 42 -9.77 -25.94 -4.08
CA VAL A 42 -8.49 -26.26 -4.73
C VAL A 42 -8.54 -27.65 -5.36
N LYS A 43 -7.94 -27.83 -6.54
CA LYS A 43 -7.80 -29.17 -7.13
C LYS A 43 -6.86 -30.02 -6.28
N GLY A 44 -7.22 -31.27 -6.02
CA GLY A 44 -6.41 -32.16 -5.17
C GLY A 44 -4.96 -32.29 -5.64
N ILE A 45 -4.75 -32.31 -6.98
CA ILE A 45 -3.41 -32.34 -7.57
C ILE A 45 -2.52 -31.17 -7.10
N TYR A 46 -3.05 -29.95 -7.03
CA TYR A 46 -2.27 -28.76 -6.64
C TYR A 46 -1.96 -28.70 -5.15
N LEU A 47 -2.78 -29.35 -4.31
CA LEU A 47 -2.46 -29.56 -2.91
C LEU A 47 -1.30 -30.55 -2.79
N THR A 48 -1.40 -31.70 -3.46
CA THR A 48 -0.40 -32.76 -3.39
C THR A 48 0.95 -32.41 -4.03
N THR A 49 0.98 -31.63 -5.11
CA THR A 49 2.23 -31.14 -5.74
C THR A 49 2.83 -29.96 -4.98
N GLY A 50 2.08 -29.38 -4.04
CA GLY A 50 2.50 -28.20 -3.28
C GLY A 50 2.43 -26.90 -4.08
N GLU A 51 1.77 -26.88 -5.24
CA GLU A 51 1.54 -25.64 -6.00
C GLU A 51 0.62 -24.68 -5.26
N THR A 52 -0.37 -25.20 -4.52
CA THR A 52 -1.29 -24.39 -3.71
C THR A 52 -1.05 -24.63 -2.22
N LYS A 53 -0.49 -23.61 -1.55
CA LYS A 53 -0.15 -23.63 -0.11
C LYS A 53 -0.94 -22.61 0.72
N SER A 54 -1.74 -21.76 0.08
CA SER A 54 -2.54 -20.71 0.71
C SER A 54 -3.68 -20.29 -0.21
N CYS A 55 -4.66 -19.55 0.31
CA CYS A 55 -5.70 -18.90 -0.49
C CYS A 55 -5.21 -17.71 -1.33
N GLY A 56 -3.88 -17.49 -1.43
CA GLY A 56 -3.26 -16.30 -2.02
C GLY A 56 -2.74 -15.29 -0.99
N CYS A 57 -3.14 -15.41 0.29
CA CYS A 57 -2.76 -14.46 1.34
C CYS A 57 -1.25 -14.37 1.58
N LEU A 58 -0.50 -15.48 1.40
CA LEU A 58 0.96 -15.47 1.53
C LEU A 58 1.62 -14.60 0.46
N LYS A 59 1.14 -14.71 -0.80
CA LYS A 59 1.64 -13.90 -1.91
C LYS A 59 1.36 -12.42 -1.67
N THR A 60 0.13 -12.08 -1.26
CA THR A 60 -0.24 -10.70 -0.92
C THR A 60 0.63 -10.12 0.20
N LYS A 61 0.87 -10.89 1.27
CA LYS A 61 1.77 -10.46 2.37
C LYS A 61 3.20 -10.22 1.86
N GLN A 62 3.73 -11.13 1.04
CA GLN A 62 5.08 -11.00 0.49
C GLN A 62 5.20 -9.78 -0.43
N GLU A 63 4.21 -9.54 -1.28
CA GLU A 63 4.16 -8.36 -2.15
C GLU A 63 4.14 -7.06 -1.34
N GLN A 64 3.32 -6.99 -0.28
CA GLN A 64 3.29 -5.84 0.62
C GLN A 64 4.64 -5.61 1.31
N GLU A 65 5.29 -6.67 1.77
CA GLU A 65 6.61 -6.59 2.38
C GLU A 65 7.67 -6.08 1.39
N ASN A 66 7.65 -6.59 0.16
CA ASN A 66 8.57 -6.18 -0.90
C ASN A 66 8.38 -4.71 -1.27
N LEU A 67 7.13 -4.25 -1.37
CA LEU A 67 6.81 -2.84 -1.57
C LEU A 67 7.36 -1.99 -0.42
N ARG A 68 7.14 -2.39 0.84
CA ARG A 68 7.66 -1.69 2.01
C ARG A 68 9.18 -1.59 1.97
N LYS A 69 9.89 -2.69 1.73
CA LYS A 69 11.36 -2.70 1.57
C LYS A 69 11.81 -1.77 0.44
N GLN A 70 11.10 -1.74 -0.68
CA GLN A 70 11.43 -0.84 -1.80
C GLN A 70 11.28 0.64 -1.41
N TYR A 71 10.23 1.00 -0.65
CA TYR A 71 10.06 2.37 -0.14
C TYR A 71 11.09 2.72 0.92
N ASP A 72 11.41 1.80 1.83
CA ASP A 72 12.36 2.02 2.91
C ASP A 72 13.77 2.28 2.39
N ARG A 73 14.20 1.58 1.32
CA ARG A 73 15.47 1.89 0.63
C ARG A 73 15.55 3.29 0.02
N LYS A 74 14.41 3.95 -0.21
CA LYS A 74 14.35 5.32 -0.78
C LYS A 74 14.21 6.38 0.30
N ARG A 75 14.30 6.02 1.58
CA ARG A 75 14.30 6.97 2.69
C ARG A 75 15.68 7.58 2.86
N VAL A 76 15.71 8.86 3.23
CA VAL A 76 16.91 9.56 3.68
C VAL A 76 16.60 10.11 5.05
N ASN A 77 17.40 9.75 6.07
CA ASN A 77 17.16 10.16 7.46
C ASN A 77 15.69 9.95 7.91
N ASP A 78 15.14 8.75 7.66
CA ASP A 78 13.75 8.34 7.92
C ASP A 78 12.65 9.07 7.10
N VAL A 79 13.05 9.99 6.21
CA VAL A 79 12.14 10.74 5.36
C VAL A 79 11.98 10.04 4.02
N ALA A 80 10.73 9.69 3.67
CA ALA A 80 10.41 9.06 2.38
C ALA A 80 10.48 10.07 1.24
N MET A 81 11.67 10.24 0.65
CA MET A 81 11.93 11.18 -0.44
C MET A 81 11.01 11.04 -1.67
N PRO A 82 10.51 9.85 -2.05
CA PRO A 82 9.53 9.73 -3.12
C PRO A 82 8.25 10.56 -2.90
N LEU A 83 7.88 10.83 -1.64
CA LEU A 83 6.74 11.69 -1.29
C LEU A 83 7.04 13.19 -1.46
N PHE A 84 8.23 13.56 -1.93
CA PHE A 84 8.71 14.93 -2.19
C PHE A 84 9.06 15.17 -3.68
N LYS A 85 8.84 14.20 -4.57
CA LYS A 85 9.06 14.35 -6.01
C LYS A 85 7.87 15.00 -6.75
N GLY A 86 8.13 16.07 -7.50
CA GLY A 86 7.21 16.68 -8.47
C GLY A 86 6.12 17.59 -7.89
N LYS A 87 5.34 18.27 -8.73
CA LYS A 87 4.22 19.12 -8.29
C LYS A 87 2.86 18.41 -8.31
N GLU A 88 2.79 17.28 -9.00
CA GLU A 88 1.56 16.55 -9.27
C GLU A 88 0.95 15.99 -7.99
N PRO A 89 -0.33 16.29 -7.71
CA PRO A 89 -1.00 15.79 -6.53
C PRO A 89 -1.48 14.35 -6.71
N ARG A 90 -2.06 13.79 -5.64
CA ARG A 90 -2.87 12.56 -5.73
C ARG A 90 -4.15 12.83 -6.54
N LYS A 91 -4.71 11.76 -7.13
CA LYS A 91 -5.89 11.80 -8.02
C LYS A 91 -7.12 12.45 -7.37
N ASP A 92 -7.24 12.37 -6.05
CA ASP A 92 -8.33 12.92 -5.24
C ASP A 92 -8.16 14.40 -4.88
N SER A 93 -7.05 15.04 -5.27
CA SER A 93 -6.80 16.44 -4.96
C SER A 93 -7.43 17.39 -5.98
N SER A 94 -8.20 18.36 -5.49
CA SER A 94 -8.88 19.37 -6.29
C SER A 94 -8.07 20.66 -6.50
N THR A 95 -6.80 20.70 -6.08
CA THR A 95 -5.96 21.91 -6.14
C THR A 95 -4.97 21.91 -7.29
N GLY A 96 -4.71 20.77 -7.92
CA GLY A 96 -3.68 20.63 -8.96
C GLY A 96 -2.23 20.67 -8.43
N TYR A 97 -2.03 20.89 -7.13
CA TYR A 97 -0.72 20.98 -6.51
C TYR A 97 -0.61 20.06 -5.30
N ARG A 98 0.46 19.28 -5.28
CA ARG A 98 0.77 18.35 -4.20
C ARG A 98 0.93 19.07 -2.88
N GLY A 99 0.32 18.53 -1.83
CA GLY A 99 0.39 19.11 -0.49
C GLY A 99 -0.28 20.48 -0.36
N VAL A 100 -1.15 20.86 -1.29
CA VAL A 100 -1.94 22.08 -1.21
C VAL A 100 -3.41 21.72 -1.03
N SER A 101 -4.09 22.40 -0.10
CA SER A 101 -5.52 22.22 0.17
C SER A 101 -6.22 23.56 0.33
N LYS A 102 -7.50 23.60 -0.04
CA LYS A 102 -8.41 24.74 0.16
C LYS A 102 -8.93 24.76 1.60
N TYR A 103 -9.18 25.93 2.16
CA TYR A 103 -9.93 26.13 3.40
C TYR A 103 -10.65 27.48 3.37
N TYR A 104 -11.66 27.65 4.19
CA TYR A 104 -12.41 28.89 4.30
C TYR A 104 -12.10 29.58 5.63
N THR A 105 -11.89 30.89 5.59
CA THR A 105 -11.66 31.68 6.81
C THR A 105 -12.93 31.80 7.65
N GLN A 106 -12.80 31.72 8.97
CA GLN A 106 -13.96 31.75 9.89
C GLN A 106 -14.66 33.12 9.93
N SER A 107 -13.93 34.21 9.73
CA SER A 107 -14.46 35.57 9.87
C SER A 107 -15.27 36.05 8.67
N ALA A 108 -14.87 35.69 7.45
CA ALA A 108 -15.42 36.26 6.23
C ALA A 108 -15.80 35.20 5.16
N GLY A 109 -15.66 33.91 5.47
CA GLY A 109 -15.97 32.85 4.49
C GLY A 109 -15.09 32.87 3.24
N ASN A 110 -13.97 33.62 3.25
CA ASN A 110 -13.09 33.74 2.10
C ASN A 110 -12.34 32.42 1.84
N LEU A 111 -12.35 31.99 0.57
CA LEU A 111 -11.53 30.87 0.10
C LEU A 111 -10.05 31.23 0.21
N ARG A 112 -9.29 30.35 0.86
CA ARG A 112 -7.83 30.43 1.00
C ARG A 112 -7.21 29.07 0.73
N TYR A 113 -5.90 29.08 0.47
CA TYR A 113 -5.11 27.88 0.26
C TYR A 113 -4.07 27.74 1.37
N ARG A 114 -3.76 26.50 1.71
CA ARG A 114 -2.68 26.14 2.64
C ARG A 114 -1.79 25.07 2.04
N ALA A 115 -0.51 25.21 2.28
CA ALA A 115 0.50 24.22 1.97
C ALA A 115 0.86 23.42 3.21
N TRP A 116 1.18 22.14 3.02
CA TRP A 116 1.65 21.29 4.09
C TRP A 116 2.62 20.22 3.61
N ILE A 117 3.49 19.82 4.55
CA ILE A 117 4.35 18.65 4.43
C ILE A 117 4.32 17.86 5.73
N THR A 118 4.62 16.57 5.66
CA THR A 118 4.82 15.72 6.84
C THR A 118 6.23 15.18 6.80
N VAL A 119 7.02 15.46 7.83
CA VAL A 119 8.40 15.00 7.96
C VAL A 119 8.56 14.35 9.33
N LYS A 120 9.04 13.11 9.37
CA LYS A 120 9.24 12.33 10.62
C LYS A 120 8.00 12.31 11.54
N GLY A 121 6.82 12.10 10.95
CA GLY A 121 5.54 12.07 11.70
C GLY A 121 4.99 13.43 12.13
N LYS A 122 5.75 14.51 12.00
CA LYS A 122 5.31 15.88 12.32
C LYS A 122 4.84 16.60 11.05
N ARG A 123 3.68 17.27 11.15
CA ARG A 123 3.09 18.04 10.03
C ARG A 123 3.40 19.52 10.18
N TYR A 124 3.85 20.12 9.10
CA TYR A 124 4.19 21.55 9.00
C TYR A 124 3.29 22.20 7.96
N TYR A 125 2.91 23.45 8.21
CA TYR A 125 1.94 24.17 7.41
C TYR A 125 2.38 25.60 7.13
N LYS A 126 1.93 26.15 6.01
CA LYS A 126 1.79 27.58 5.76
C LYS A 126 0.39 27.85 5.22
N THR A 127 -0.26 28.91 5.66
CA THR A 127 -1.67 29.22 5.37
C THR A 127 -1.80 30.65 4.85
N GLY A 128 -2.97 31.02 4.31
CA GLY A 128 -3.30 32.40 3.94
C GLY A 128 -3.19 32.74 2.46
N PHE A 129 -2.78 31.80 1.62
CA PHE A 129 -2.56 32.03 0.19
C PHE A 129 -3.87 32.23 -0.57
N LEU A 130 -3.83 33.03 -1.63
CA LEU A 130 -5.00 33.32 -2.48
C LEU A 130 -5.19 32.29 -3.58
N THR A 131 -4.10 31.68 -4.07
CA THR A 131 -4.14 30.69 -5.16
C THR A 131 -3.44 29.39 -4.74
N ALA A 132 -3.78 28.30 -5.43
CA ALA A 132 -3.14 27.00 -5.20
C ALA A 132 -1.65 27.00 -5.58
N GLU A 133 -1.31 27.73 -6.66
CA GLU A 133 0.06 27.87 -7.15
C GLU A 133 0.93 28.67 -6.16
N ASP A 134 0.41 29.78 -5.64
CA ASP A 134 1.07 30.59 -4.62
C ASP A 134 1.32 29.76 -3.35
N ALA A 135 0.33 28.98 -2.91
CA ALA A 135 0.52 28.03 -1.82
C ALA A 135 1.60 26.98 -2.13
N TYR A 136 1.73 26.49 -3.35
CA TYR A 136 2.79 25.55 -3.70
C TYR A 136 4.17 26.22 -3.67
N ASN A 137 4.33 27.32 -4.40
CA ASN A 137 5.61 28.00 -4.59
C ASN A 137 6.12 28.68 -3.31
N ASN A 138 5.25 29.42 -2.60
CA ASN A 138 5.62 30.21 -1.42
C ASN A 138 5.28 29.52 -0.09
N GLY A 139 4.43 28.50 -0.14
CA GLY A 139 4.06 27.67 1.00
C GLY A 139 4.87 26.37 1.07
N ARG A 140 4.70 25.50 0.07
CA ARG A 140 5.23 24.13 0.13
C ARG A 140 6.74 24.06 -0.10
N LEU A 141 7.27 24.67 -1.17
CA LEU A 141 8.71 24.58 -1.47
C LEU A 141 9.60 25.09 -0.31
N PRO A 142 9.27 26.21 0.37
CA PRO A 142 10.06 26.66 1.53
C PRO A 142 9.95 25.73 2.74
N LEU A 143 8.82 25.04 2.92
CA LEU A 143 8.72 24.00 3.95
C LEU A 143 9.63 22.81 3.60
N GLU A 144 9.68 22.41 2.34
CA GLU A 144 10.56 21.34 1.87
C GLU A 144 12.04 21.71 2.09
N GLU A 145 12.45 22.92 1.71
CA GLU A 145 13.81 23.41 1.93
C GLU A 145 14.22 23.44 3.41
N LYS A 146 13.29 23.83 4.30
CA LYS A 146 13.55 23.95 5.73
C LYS A 146 13.63 22.61 6.45
N TYR A 147 12.79 21.64 6.10
CA TYR A 147 12.59 20.43 6.90
C TYR A 147 13.08 19.15 6.23
N LEU A 148 13.34 19.12 4.92
CA LEU A 148 13.87 17.92 4.28
C LEU A 148 15.36 17.75 4.55
N PRO A 149 15.83 16.50 4.68
CA PRO A 149 17.26 16.23 4.77
C PRO A 149 17.92 16.62 3.44
N LYS A 150 18.94 17.46 3.51
CA LYS A 150 19.81 17.73 2.37
C LYS A 150 20.68 16.49 2.16
N ASN A 151 20.69 15.93 0.95
CA ASN A 151 21.76 15.02 0.56
C ASN A 151 23.05 15.82 0.62
N LYS A 152 23.87 15.66 1.66
CA LYS A 152 25.29 15.89 1.48
C LYS A 152 25.71 14.88 0.41
N ALA A 153 26.08 15.35 -0.77
CA ALA A 153 26.92 14.55 -1.64
C ALA A 153 28.09 14.03 -0.77
N PRO A 154 28.55 12.77 -0.94
CA PRO A 154 29.77 12.37 -0.27
C PRO A 154 30.85 13.41 -0.61
N ALA A 155 31.46 13.99 0.41
CA ALA A 155 32.60 14.87 0.21
C ALA A 155 33.67 14.04 -0.49
N ASN A 156 34.00 14.42 -1.72
CA ASN A 156 35.20 13.96 -2.41
C ASN A 156 36.43 14.55 -1.74
#